data_AF-A0A1G7QTR2-F1
#
_entry.id   AF-A0A1G7QTR2-F1
#
_cell.length_a   1.000
_cell.length_b   1.000
_cell.length_c   1.000
_cell.angle_alpha   90.00
_cell.angle_beta   90.00
_cell.angle_gamma   90.00
#
_symmetry.space_group_name_H-M   'P 1'
#
loop_
_entity.id
_entity.type
_entity.pdbx_description
1 polymer ?
#
loop_
_entity_poly.entity_id
_entity_poly.type
_entity_poly.pdbx_seq_one_letter_code
_entity_poly.pdbx_strand_id
1 'polypeptide(L)'
;MPDLPDPAAWLTAGTLVAAVATAGSLFFSLGLGLVPCDLCWYQRILMYPLVVVLGVATVELRPAVWKTALPLSLAGLALASYHSVLQVTSSSCAFGGACAAIQWRLPILGLTIPNLSLLGFALVTISVVAGSGLVGGEASA
;
A
#
# COMPACT_ATOMS: atom_id res chain seq x y z
N MET A 1 11.75 13.91 25.58
CA MET A 1 11.48 13.88 24.12
C MET A 1 11.23 12.42 23.82
N PRO A 2 10.03 12.01 23.35
CA PRO A 2 9.76 10.59 23.14
C PRO A 2 10.74 10.06 22.10
N ASP A 3 11.42 8.95 22.42
CA ASP A 3 12.34 8.25 21.52
C ASP A 3 11.57 7.87 20.24
N LEU A 4 11.77 8.64 19.17
CA LEU A 4 11.27 8.27 17.86
C LEU A 4 11.95 6.93 17.48
N PRO A 5 11.20 5.91 17.04
CA PRO A 5 11.77 4.63 16.67
C PRO A 5 12.92 4.81 15.67
N ASP A 6 13.99 4.03 15.81
CA ASP A 6 15.12 4.06 14.90
C ASP A 6 14.65 4.01 13.43
N PRO A 7 15.30 4.70 12.49
CA PRO A 7 14.95 4.65 11.06
C PRO A 7 14.80 3.22 10.54
N ALA A 8 15.59 2.29 11.09
CA ALA A 8 15.51 0.85 10.83
C ALA A 8 14.14 0.24 11.19
N ALA A 9 13.56 0.64 12.31
CA ALA A 9 12.26 0.17 12.80
C ALA A 9 11.12 0.60 11.86
N TRP A 10 11.20 1.83 11.34
CA TRP A 10 10.22 2.32 10.37
C TRP A 10 10.32 1.61 9.02
N LEU A 11 11.53 1.34 8.53
CA LEU A 11 11.75 0.60 7.29
C LEU A 11 11.31 -0.87 7.41
N THR A 12 11.59 -1.52 8.55
CA THR A 12 11.09 -2.88 8.84
C THR A 12 9.57 -2.89 8.87
N ALA A 13 8.92 -1.95 9.57
CA ALA A 13 7.47 -1.85 9.60
C ALA A 13 6.87 -1.68 8.19
N GLY A 14 7.44 -0.79 7.37
CA GLY A 14 7.01 -0.59 5.99
C GLY A 14 7.14 -1.86 5.14
N THR A 15 8.25 -2.59 5.30
CA THR A 15 8.48 -3.87 4.62
C THR A 15 7.45 -4.92 5.02
N LEU A 16 7.16 -5.06 6.31
CA LEU A 16 6.16 -6.01 6.81
C LEU A 16 4.77 -5.67 6.30
N VAL A 17 4.39 -4.40 6.30
CA VAL A 17 3.09 -3.97 5.74
C VAL A 17 3.01 -4.31 4.25
N ALA A 18 4.03 -3.99 3.45
CA ALA A 18 4.06 -4.30 2.02
C ALA A 18 3.99 -5.82 1.76
N ALA A 19 4.69 -6.62 2.58
CA ALA A 19 4.68 -8.07 2.49
C ALA A 19 3.30 -8.66 2.82
N VAL A 20 2.66 -8.20 3.90
CA VAL A 20 1.30 -8.63 4.28
C VAL A 20 0.28 -8.21 3.22
N ALA A 21 0.37 -6.99 2.68
CA ALA A 21 -0.50 -6.52 1.62
C ALA A 21 -0.34 -7.37 0.34
N THR A 22 0.89 -7.71 -0.02
CA THR A 22 1.21 -8.58 -1.17
C THR A 22 0.70 -9.99 -0.97
N ALA A 23 0.94 -10.59 0.21
CA ALA A 23 0.45 -11.91 0.57
C ALA A 23 -1.09 -11.98 0.57
N GLY A 24 -1.75 -10.97 1.15
CA GLY A 24 -3.21 -10.86 1.13
C GLY A 24 -3.76 -10.75 -0.30
N SER A 25 -3.13 -9.91 -1.14
CA SER A 25 -3.48 -9.81 -2.55
C SER A 25 -3.35 -11.15 -3.29
N LEU A 26 -2.27 -11.91 -3.05
CA LEU A 26 -2.08 -13.23 -3.65
C LEU A 26 -3.07 -14.26 -3.11
N PHE A 27 -3.40 -14.22 -1.83
CA PHE A 27 -4.38 -15.10 -1.21
C PHE A 27 -5.77 -14.93 -1.81
N PHE A 28 -6.18 -13.69 -2.11
CA PHE A 28 -7.46 -13.45 -2.78
C PHE A 28 -7.52 -14.08 -4.18
N SER A 29 -6.42 -14.02 -4.95
CA SER A 29 -6.39 -14.61 -6.30
C SER A 29 -6.19 -16.13 -6.29
N LEU A 30 -5.28 -16.65 -5.49
CA LEU A 30 -4.91 -18.08 -5.50
C LEU A 30 -5.76 -18.91 -4.54
N GLY A 31 -6.12 -18.36 -3.38
CA GLY A 31 -6.89 -19.05 -2.36
C GLY A 31 -8.40 -18.99 -2.60
N LEU A 32 -8.92 -17.79 -2.90
CA LEU A 32 -10.37 -17.59 -3.14
C LEU A 32 -10.76 -17.58 -4.62
N GLY A 33 -9.80 -17.63 -5.55
CA GLY A 33 -10.08 -17.62 -6.98
C GLY A 33 -10.66 -16.30 -7.51
N LEU A 34 -10.48 -15.19 -6.78
CA LEU A 34 -11.00 -13.88 -7.19
C LEU A 34 -10.15 -13.29 -8.32
N VAL A 35 -10.76 -13.08 -9.49
CA VAL A 35 -10.09 -12.49 -10.65
C VAL A 35 -9.93 -10.99 -10.41
N PRO A 36 -8.68 -10.47 -10.38
CA PRO A 36 -8.45 -9.04 -10.18
C PRO A 36 -8.94 -8.26 -11.41
N CYS A 37 -9.61 -7.14 -11.16
CA CYS A 37 -9.90 -6.17 -12.21
C CYS A 37 -8.66 -5.36 -12.60
N ASP A 38 -8.73 -4.58 -13.68
CA ASP A 38 -7.59 -3.80 -14.19
C ASP A 38 -7.01 -2.82 -13.14
N LEU A 39 -7.85 -2.13 -12.38
CA LEU A 39 -7.40 -1.24 -11.30
C LEU A 39 -6.67 -1.98 -10.18
N CYS A 40 -7.15 -3.16 -9.78
CA CYS A 40 -6.44 -4.02 -8.83
C CYS A 40 -5.08 -4.45 -9.38
N TRP A 41 -5.00 -4.70 -10.68
CA TRP A 41 -3.74 -5.05 -11.34
C TRP A 41 -2.72 -3.92 -11.27
N TYR A 42 -3.13 -2.67 -11.53
CA TYR A 42 -2.27 -1.50 -11.36
C TYR A 42 -1.82 -1.32 -9.90
N GLN A 43 -2.70 -1.55 -8.92
CA GLN A 43 -2.32 -1.51 -7.51
C GLN A 43 -1.27 -2.58 -7.16
N ARG A 44 -1.35 -3.79 -7.74
CA ARG A 44 -0.34 -4.85 -7.55
C ARG A 44 1.02 -4.47 -8.12
N ILE A 45 1.04 -3.89 -9.33
CA ILE A 45 2.29 -3.42 -9.96
C ILE A 45 3.02 -2.41 -9.07
N LEU A 46 2.29 -1.58 -8.33
CA LEU A 46 2.88 -0.59 -7.43
C LEU A 46 3.26 -1.16 -6.06
N MET A 47 2.47 -2.11 -5.53
CA MET A 47 2.72 -2.67 -4.19
C MET A 47 3.83 -3.73 -4.18
N TYR A 48 3.89 -4.62 -5.18
CA TYR A 48 4.79 -5.78 -5.12
C TYR A 48 6.27 -5.40 -5.14
N PRO A 49 6.72 -4.41 -5.95
CA PRO A 49 8.11 -3.96 -5.90
C PRO A 49 8.49 -3.34 -4.57
N LEU A 50 7.56 -2.72 -3.84
CA LEU A 50 7.83 -2.09 -2.54
C LEU A 50 8.31 -3.11 -1.50
N VAL A 51 7.90 -4.38 -1.59
CA VAL A 51 8.40 -5.45 -0.71
C VAL A 51 9.92 -5.61 -0.86
N VAL A 52 10.40 -5.64 -2.10
CA VAL A 52 11.83 -5.82 -2.40
C VAL A 52 12.59 -4.54 -2.08
N VAL A 53 12.09 -3.39 -2.52
CA VAL A 53 12.74 -2.08 -2.32
C VAL A 53 12.91 -1.76 -0.84
N LEU A 54 11.85 -1.92 -0.03
CA LEU A 54 11.92 -1.67 1.41
C LEU A 54 12.67 -2.78 2.15
N GLY A 55 12.55 -4.03 1.71
CA GLY A 55 13.29 -5.15 2.28
C GLY A 55 14.81 -4.99 2.15
N VAL A 56 15.29 -4.62 0.96
CA VAL A 56 16.72 -4.33 0.74
C VAL A 56 17.15 -3.12 1.56
N ALA A 57 16.37 -2.04 1.58
CA ALA A 57 16.70 -0.86 2.36
C ALA A 57 16.73 -1.11 3.88
N THR A 58 15.95 -2.07 4.36
CA THR A 58 15.94 -2.51 5.76
C THR A 58 17.24 -3.25 6.10
N VAL A 59 17.71 -4.15 5.23
CA VAL A 59 18.97 -4.89 5.43
C VAL A 59 20.19 -3.96 5.30
N GLU A 60 20.18 -3.06 4.33
CA GLU A 60 21.27 -2.11 4.09
C GLU A 60 21.23 -0.88 5.00
N LEU A 61 20.17 -0.71 5.82
CA LEU A 61 19.92 0.47 6.65
C LEU A 61 19.98 1.78 5.86
N ARG A 62 19.33 1.82 4.68
CA ARG A 62 19.40 2.94 3.74
C ARG A 62 18.12 3.79 3.77
N PRO A 63 18.06 4.86 4.58
CA PRO A 63 16.88 5.72 4.65
C PRO A 63 16.58 6.43 3.32
N ALA A 64 17.58 6.65 2.47
CA ALA A 64 17.44 7.28 1.16
C ALA A 64 16.52 6.53 0.17
N VAL A 65 16.06 5.31 0.51
CA VAL A 65 15.06 4.55 -0.25
C VAL A 65 13.75 5.32 -0.46
N TRP A 66 13.48 6.35 0.34
CA TRP A 66 12.29 7.20 0.19
C TRP A 66 12.13 7.77 -1.22
N LYS A 67 13.25 8.07 -1.90
CA LYS A 67 13.24 8.61 -3.27
C LYS A 67 12.61 7.66 -4.29
N THR A 68 12.73 6.35 -4.05
CA THR A 68 12.14 5.31 -4.90
C THR A 68 10.81 4.83 -4.35
N ALA A 69 10.67 4.70 -3.03
CA ALA A 69 9.47 4.14 -2.42
C ALA A 69 8.27 5.12 -2.44
N LEU A 70 8.49 6.43 -2.24
CA LEU A 70 7.40 7.41 -2.19
C LEU A 70 6.64 7.58 -3.51
N PRO A 71 7.29 7.70 -4.68
CA PRO A 71 6.56 7.79 -5.94
C PRO A 71 5.63 6.59 -6.16
N LEU A 72 6.10 5.39 -5.84
CA LEU A 72 5.31 4.15 -5.97
C LEU A 72 4.16 4.12 -4.96
N SER A 73 4.42 4.44 -3.69
CA SER A 73 3.41 4.38 -2.64
C SER A 73 2.33 5.44 -2.80
N LEU A 74 2.69 6.66 -3.22
CA LEU A 74 1.75 7.75 -3.48
C LEU A 74 0.90 7.50 -4.73
N ALA A 75 1.49 6.97 -5.81
CA ALA A 75 0.73 6.56 -6.98
C ALA A 75 -0.28 5.45 -6.62
N GLY A 76 0.14 4.49 -5.79
CA GLY A 76 -0.72 3.42 -5.29
C GLY A 76 -1.84 3.94 -4.41
N LEU A 77 -1.54 4.90 -3.54
CA LEU A 77 -2.51 5.58 -2.68
C LEU A 77 -3.58 6.32 -3.51
N ALA A 78 -3.16 7.03 -4.56
CA ALA A 78 -4.08 7.75 -5.46
C ALA A 78 -4.98 6.79 -6.26
N LEU A 79 -4.42 5.67 -6.75
CA LEU A 79 -5.22 4.65 -7.44
C LEU A 79 -6.18 3.92 -6.49
N ALA A 80 -5.74 3.62 -5.27
CA ALA A 80 -6.59 2.97 -4.28
C ALA A 80 -7.74 3.88 -3.82
N SER A 81 -7.48 5.18 -3.63
CA SER A 81 -8.53 6.15 -3.27
C SER A 81 -9.54 6.32 -4.40
N TYR A 82 -9.08 6.44 -5.65
CA TYR A 82 -9.95 6.44 -6.81
C TYR A 82 -10.83 5.19 -6.88
N HIS A 83 -10.24 4.01 -6.66
CA HIS A 83 -10.97 2.74 -6.68
C HIS A 83 -12.01 2.65 -5.55
N SER A 84 -11.67 3.09 -4.34
CA SER A 84 -12.62 3.17 -3.22
C SER A 84 -13.79 4.10 -3.53
N VAL A 85 -13.53 5.27 -4.11
CA VAL A 85 -14.59 6.20 -4.55
C VAL A 85 -15.46 5.55 -5.62
N LEU A 86 -14.84 4.89 -6.61
CA LEU A 86 -15.56 4.21 -7.68
C LEU A 86 -16.53 3.15 -7.12
N GLN A 87 -16.12 2.35 -6.14
CA GLN A 87 -17.01 1.35 -5.53
C GLN A 87 -18.21 1.94 -4.79
N VAL A 88 -18.08 3.16 -4.25
CA VAL A 88 -19.16 3.84 -3.53
C VAL A 88 -20.10 4.58 -4.48
N THR A 89 -19.56 5.18 -5.54
CA THR A 89 -20.33 6.00 -6.50
C THR A 89 -20.98 5.18 -7.61
N SER A 90 -20.48 3.98 -7.86
CA SER A 90 -21.07 3.05 -8.83
C SER A 90 -22.28 2.35 -8.21
N SER A 91 -23.42 3.05 -8.17
CA SER A 91 -24.71 2.40 -7.94
C SER A 91 -25.02 1.42 -9.08
N SER A 92 -25.80 0.38 -8.78
CA SER A 92 -26.00 -0.89 -9.52
C SER A 92 -26.43 -0.83 -11.01
N CYS A 93 -26.34 0.31 -11.68
CA CYS A 93 -26.57 0.51 -13.12
C CYS A 93 -25.44 1.29 -13.82
N ALA A 94 -24.30 1.54 -13.17
CA ALA A 94 -23.15 2.20 -13.80
C ALA A 94 -22.28 1.20 -14.59
N PHE A 95 -21.78 1.64 -15.75
CA PHE A 95 -20.78 1.00 -16.62
C PHE A 95 -19.39 0.85 -15.94
N GLY A 96 -19.33 0.49 -14.66
CA GLY A 96 -18.10 0.41 -13.86
C GLY A 96 -17.34 -0.92 -13.98
N GLY A 97 -17.89 -1.88 -14.74
CA GLY A 97 -17.26 -3.18 -15.02
C GLY A 97 -16.89 -3.97 -13.76
N ALA A 98 -15.91 -4.87 -13.88
CA ALA A 98 -15.45 -5.72 -12.78
C ALA A 98 -14.79 -4.93 -11.62
N CYS A 99 -14.38 -3.66 -11.83
CA CYS A 99 -13.75 -2.84 -10.79
C CYS A 99 -14.75 -2.16 -9.85
N ALA A 100 -15.94 -1.79 -10.34
CA ALA A 100 -16.99 -1.26 -9.48
C ALA A 100 -17.66 -2.35 -8.62
N ALA A 101 -17.57 -3.62 -9.03
CA ALA A 101 -18.16 -4.73 -8.32
C ALA A 101 -17.43 -5.02 -7.00
N ILE A 102 -18.21 -5.11 -5.92
CA ILE A 102 -17.69 -5.50 -4.61
C ILE A 102 -17.56 -7.02 -4.58
N GLN A 103 -16.36 -7.51 -4.84
CA GLN A 103 -16.08 -8.95 -4.89
C GLN A 103 -15.91 -9.57 -3.50
N TRP A 104 -15.42 -8.79 -2.54
CA TRP A 104 -15.16 -9.27 -1.19
C TRP A 104 -15.17 -8.13 -0.18
N ARG A 105 -15.64 -8.43 1.03
CA ARG A 105 -15.61 -7.56 2.20
C ARG A 105 -15.07 -8.31 3.40
N LEU A 106 -14.21 -7.67 4.16
CA LEU A 106 -13.68 -8.20 5.41
C LEU A 106 -14.84 -8.35 6.41
N PRO A 107 -15.15 -9.57 6.92
CA PRO A 107 -16.37 -9.81 7.70
C PRO A 107 -16.47 -9.00 8.99
N ILE A 108 -15.32 -8.66 9.59
CA ILE A 108 -15.23 -8.00 10.89
C ILE A 108 -15.34 -6.47 10.79
N LEU A 109 -14.81 -5.88 9.72
CA LEU A 109 -14.68 -4.42 9.54
C LEU A 109 -15.50 -3.86 8.36
N GLY A 110 -16.09 -4.73 7.54
CA GLY A 110 -16.81 -4.34 6.32
C GLY A 110 -15.93 -3.73 5.22
N LEU A 111 -14.60 -3.73 5.39
CA LEU A 111 -13.66 -3.12 4.43
C LEU A 111 -13.60 -3.92 3.13
N THR A 112 -13.71 -3.20 2.00
CA THR A 112 -13.54 -3.79 0.67
C THR A 112 -12.06 -3.98 0.33
N ILE A 113 -11.78 -4.77 -0.71
CA ILE A 113 -10.39 -5.00 -1.20
C ILE A 113 -9.67 -3.67 -1.49
N PRO A 114 -10.26 -2.67 -2.17
CA PRO A 114 -9.59 -1.39 -2.41
C PRO A 114 -9.29 -0.61 -1.13
N ASN A 115 -10.18 -0.65 -0.13
CA ASN A 115 -9.94 0.01 1.15
C ASN A 115 -8.75 -0.62 1.90
N LEU A 116 -8.58 -1.94 1.81
CA LEU A 116 -7.42 -2.61 2.38
C LEU A 116 -6.13 -2.22 1.66
N SER A 117 -6.16 -2.09 0.33
CA SER A 117 -5.02 -1.59 -0.44
C SER A 117 -4.68 -0.14 -0.09
N LEU A 118 -5.70 0.72 0.08
CA LEU A 118 -5.54 2.11 0.49
C LEU A 118 -4.83 2.21 1.85
N LEU A 119 -5.27 1.40 2.83
CA LEU A 119 -4.61 1.31 4.13
C LEU A 119 -3.16 0.83 4.01
N GLY A 120 -2.90 -0.18 3.18
CA GLY A 120 -1.55 -0.67 2.91
C GLY A 120 -0.62 0.42 2.36
N PHE A 121 -1.05 1.14 1.32
CA PHE A 121 -0.26 2.23 0.73
C PHE A 121 -0.09 3.41 1.69
N ALA A 122 -1.11 3.73 2.49
CA ALA A 122 -1.02 4.79 3.50
C ALA A 122 0.02 4.44 4.57
N LEU A 123 -0.05 3.22 5.11
CA LEU A 123 0.90 2.75 6.12
C LEU A 123 2.33 2.70 5.57
N VAL A 124 2.53 2.17 4.35
CA VAL A 124 3.86 2.19 3.71
C VAL A 124 4.37 3.62 3.53
N THR A 125 3.51 4.54 3.06
CA THR A 125 3.89 5.95 2.89
C THR A 125 4.31 6.56 4.24
N ILE A 126 3.54 6.34 5.31
CA ILE A 126 3.85 6.83 6.65
C ILE A 126 5.19 6.25 7.14
N SER A 127 5.40 4.94 7.00
CA SER A 127 6.64 4.27 7.37
C SER A 127 7.85 4.84 6.63
N VAL A 128 7.72 5.08 5.32
CA VAL A 128 8.80 5.65 4.51
C VAL A 128 9.08 7.09 4.92
N VAL A 129 8.05 7.92 5.09
CA VAL A 129 8.21 9.31 5.53
C VAL A 129 8.87 9.38 6.91
N ALA A 130 8.41 8.57 7.86
CA ALA A 130 8.96 8.53 9.22
C ALA A 130 10.42 8.02 9.24
N GLY A 131 10.75 6.96 8.48
CA GLY A 131 12.10 6.42 8.39
C GLY A 131 13.07 7.27 7.57
N SER A 132 12.57 8.16 6.71
CA SER A 132 13.37 9.04 5.86
C SER A 132 13.85 10.34 6.52
N GLY A 133 13.30 10.69 7.68
CA GLY A 133 13.59 11.95 8.35
C GLY A 133 13.02 13.19 7.65
N LEU A 134 12.25 13.08 6.56
CA LEU A 134 11.72 14.22 5.79
C LEU A 134 10.83 15.20 6.60
N VAL A 135 10.32 14.76 7.75
CA VAL A 135 9.45 15.55 8.64
C VAL A 135 10.24 16.30 9.72
N GLY A 136 11.48 15.89 10.01
CA GLY A 136 12.41 16.65 10.84
C GLY A 136 13.39 17.37 9.90
N GLY A 137 13.55 18.69 10.02
CA GLY A 137 14.46 19.48 9.19
C GLY A 137 15.95 19.17 9.38
N GLU A 138 16.36 17.90 9.38
CA GLU A 138 17.72 17.44 9.24
C GLU A 138 17.87 16.83 7.85
N ALA A 139 17.65 17.70 6.85
CA ALA A 139 18.40 17.56 5.62
C ALA A 139 19.87 17.54 6.05
N SER A 140 20.51 16.38 5.92
CA SER A 140 21.94 16.21 6.11
C SER A 140 22.66 17.15 5.14
N ALA A 141 23.00 18.34 5.63
CA ALA A 141 23.89 19.33 5.04
C ALA A 141 24.47 20.19 6.15
#